data_AF-F9ZLT2-F1
#
_entry.id   AF-F9ZLT2-F1
#
_cell.length_a   1.000
_cell.length_b   1.000
_cell.length_c   1.000
_cell.angle_alpha   90.00
_cell.angle_beta   90.00
_cell.angle_gamma   90.00
#
_symmetry.space_group_name_H-M   'P 1'
#
loop_
_entity.id
_entity.type
_entity.pdbx_description
1 polymer ?
#
loop_
_entity_poly.entity_id
_entity_poly.type
_entity_poly.pdbx_seq_one_letter_code
_entity_poly.pdbx_strand_id
1 'polypeptide(L)' 'MKKFLRALLLLLGLFLIFAGLLFFLQGSGMFPYPRSSFMINKTDWEIRGAPILALGAAVLILRSLWRPRP' A
#
# COMPACT_ATOMS: atom_id res chain seq x y z
N MET A 1 -8.46 5.11 23.60
CA MET A 1 -8.62 5.72 22.26
C MET A 1 -7.31 5.94 21.49
N LYS A 2 -6.32 6.70 21.99
CA LYS A 2 -5.08 7.01 21.24
C LYS A 2 -4.28 5.78 20.76
N LYS A 3 -4.18 4.73 21.60
CA LYS A 3 -3.49 3.46 21.23
C LYS A 3 -4.23 2.72 20.10
N PHE A 4 -5.56 2.67 20.17
CA PHE A 4 -6.41 2.04 19.16
C PHE A 4 -6.27 2.73 17.80
N LEU A 5 -6.35 4.07 17.77
CA LEU A 5 -6.16 4.83 16.53
C LEU A 5 -4.78 4.59 15.91
N ARG A 6 -3.72 4.51 16.74
CA ARG A 6 -2.36 4.20 16.26
C ARG A 6 -2.25 2.79 15.68
N ALA A 7 -2.98 1.83 16.22
CA ALA A 7 -3.04 0.47 15.67
C ALA A 7 -3.81 0.47 14.34
N LEU A 8 -4.93 1.18 14.27
CA LEU A 8 -5.74 1.30 13.06
C LEU A 8 -4.96 1.94 11.91
N LEU A 9 -4.25 3.04 12.17
CA LEU A 9 -3.39 3.69 11.17
C LEU A 9 -2.24 2.79 10.71
N LEU A 10 -1.69 1.95 11.60
CA LEU A 10 -0.67 0.99 11.23
C LEU A 10 -1.23 -0.07 10.28
N LEU A 11 -2.36 -0.68 10.64
CA LEU A 11 -3.02 -1.71 9.83
C LEU A 11 -3.45 -1.15 8.48
N LEU A 12 -4.04 0.05 8.46
CA LEU A 12 -4.46 0.72 7.22
C LEU A 12 -3.25 1.01 6.31
N GLY A 13 -2.18 1.58 6.85
CA GLY A 13 -0.98 1.87 6.08
C GLY A 13 -0.33 0.63 5.50
N LEU A 14 -0.20 -0.45 6.28
CA LEU A 14 0.33 -1.73 5.80
C LEU A 14 -0.58 -2.34 4.73
N PHE A 15 -1.89 -2.35 4.93
CA PHE A 15 -2.85 -2.86 3.96
C PHE A 15 -2.73 -2.13 2.62
N LEU A 16 -2.67 -0.79 2.64
CA LEU A 16 -2.49 0.02 1.44
C LEU A 16 -1.15 -0.25 0.75
N ILE A 17 -0.06 -0.41 1.50
CA ILE A 17 1.24 -0.78 0.94
C ILE A 17 1.16 -2.12 0.22
N PHE A 18 0.60 -3.15 0.86
CA PHE A 18 0.48 -4.47 0.24
C PHE A 18 -0.44 -4.46 -0.98
N ALA A 19 -1.58 -3.79 -0.91
CA ALA A 19 -2.49 -3.65 -2.04
C ALA A 19 -1.84 -2.87 -3.20
N GLY A 20 -1.20 -1.74 -2.91
CA GLY A 20 -0.51 -0.91 -3.90
C GLY A 20 0.65 -1.66 -4.57
N LEU A 21 1.47 -2.37 -3.80
CA LEU A 21 2.52 -3.25 -4.34
C LEU A 21 1.94 -4.34 -5.21
N LEU A 22 0.89 -5.04 -4.77
CA LEU A 22 0.27 -6.10 -5.56
C LEU A 22 -0.22 -5.56 -6.90
N PHE A 23 -0.88 -4.40 -6.91
CA PHE A 23 -1.43 -3.80 -8.12
C PHE A 23 -0.33 -3.32 -9.05
N PHE A 24 0.68 -2.64 -8.50
CA PHE A 24 1.82 -2.13 -9.25
C PHE A 24 2.64 -3.27 -9.87
N LEU A 25 2.98 -4.28 -9.08
CA LEU A 25 3.80 -5.42 -9.52
C LEU A 25 3.06 -6.34 -10.49
N GLN A 26 1.74 -6.53 -10.34
CA GLN A 26 0.95 -7.26 -11.34
C GLN A 26 0.82 -6.43 -12.63
N GLY A 27 0.47 -5.15 -12.52
CA GLY A 27 0.30 -4.25 -13.66
C GLY A 27 1.56 -4.15 -14.54
N SER A 28 2.73 -4.04 -13.90
CA SER A 28 4.05 -4.01 -14.55
C SER A 28 4.54 -5.38 -15.05
N GLY A 29 3.88 -6.48 -14.67
CA GLY A 29 4.29 -7.83 -15.06
C GLY A 29 5.41 -8.45 -14.21
N MET A 30 5.95 -7.72 -13.23
CA MET A 30 7.01 -8.22 -12.35
C MET A 30 6.54 -9.33 -11.40
N PHE A 31 5.24 -9.36 -11.05
CA PHE A 31 4.64 -10.39 -10.21
C PHE A 31 3.43 -11.04 -10.90
N PRO A 32 3.62 -11.93 -11.89
CA PRO A 32 2.53 -12.47 -12.70
C PRO A 32 1.84 -13.68 -12.04
N TYR A 33 1.32 -13.49 -10.82
CA TYR A 33 0.60 -14.54 -10.08
C TYR A 33 -0.68 -14.01 -9.41
N PRO A 34 -1.80 -14.76 -9.46
CA PRO A 34 -2.00 -15.99 -10.23
C PRO A 34 -2.05 -15.69 -11.74
N ARG A 35 -1.64 -16.64 -12.58
CA ARG A 35 -1.56 -16.46 -14.06
C ARG A 35 -2.89 -16.05 -14.71
N SER A 36 -4.01 -16.38 -14.09
CA SER A 36 -5.36 -15.99 -14.52
C SER A 36 -5.78 -14.58 -14.06
N SER A 37 -4.90 -13.86 -13.35
CA SER A 37 -5.22 -12.51 -12.88
C SER A 37 -5.40 -11.56 -14.07
N PHE A 38 -6.53 -10.86 -14.05
CA PHE A 38 -6.87 -9.81 -15.02
C PHE A 38 -5.97 -8.57 -14.93
N MET A 39 -5.10 -8.50 -13.92
CA MET A 39 -4.24 -7.34 -13.65
C MET A 39 -2.87 -7.44 -14.31
N ILE A 40 -2.45 -8.64 -14.73
CA ILE A 40 -1.09 -8.90 -15.21
C ILE A 40 -0.84 -8.19 -16.55
N ASN A 41 0.27 -7.45 -16.65
CA ASN A 41 0.66 -6.70 -17.85
C ASN A 41 -0.41 -5.70 -18.32
N LYS A 42 -1.05 -5.02 -17.36
CA LYS A 42 -2.07 -4.00 -17.60
C LYS A 42 -1.66 -2.70 -16.91
N THR A 43 -1.31 -1.69 -17.72
CA THR A 43 -0.89 -0.36 -17.26
C THR A 43 -1.91 0.32 -16.34
N ASP A 44 -3.21 0.04 -16.51
CA ASP A 44 -4.26 0.54 -15.60
C ASP A 44 -3.98 0.15 -14.14
N TRP A 45 -3.52 -1.07 -13.88
CA TRP A 45 -3.23 -1.56 -12.53
C TRP A 45 -1.91 -1.03 -12.00
N GLU A 46 -0.93 -0.81 -12.88
CA GLU A 46 0.32 -0.14 -12.54
C GLU A 46 0.07 1.29 -12.05
N ILE A 47 -0.67 2.08 -12.84
CA ILE A 47 -1.00 3.48 -12.54
C ILE A 47 -1.86 3.58 -11.28
N ARG A 48 -2.77 2.63 -11.03
CA ARG A 48 -3.58 2.61 -9.80
C ARG A 48 -2.78 2.18 -8.58
N GLY A 49 -1.85 1.23 -8.73
CA GLY A 49 -1.05 0.69 -7.63
C GLY A 49 -0.08 1.71 -7.03
N ALA A 50 0.57 2.52 -7.87
CA ALA A 50 1.54 3.52 -7.45
C ALA A 50 1.00 4.54 -6.41
N PRO A 51 -0.13 5.25 -6.63
CA PRO A 51 -0.67 6.18 -5.66
C PRO A 51 -1.20 5.48 -4.40
N ILE A 52 -1.73 4.25 -4.50
CA ILE A 52 -2.17 3.46 -3.34
C ILE A 52 -0.96 3.14 -2.45
N LEU A 53 0.14 2.70 -3.05
CA LEU A 53 1.40 2.43 -2.35
C LEU A 53 1.94 3.70 -1.68
N ALA A 54 1.98 4.81 -2.42
CA ALA A 54 2.43 6.10 -1.90
C ALA A 54 1.57 6.59 -0.71
N LEU A 55 0.25 6.44 -0.80
CA LEU A 55 -0.68 6.79 0.28
C LEU A 55 -0.45 5.92 1.52
N GLY A 56 -0.27 4.61 1.35
CA GLY A 56 0.05 3.71 2.46
C GLY A 56 1.35 4.09 3.18
N ALA A 57 2.40 4.42 2.41
CA ALA A 57 3.65 4.93 2.96
C ALA A 57 3.46 6.26 3.70
N ALA A 58 2.71 7.21 3.12
CA ALA A 58 2.41 8.49 3.74
C ALA A 58 1.68 8.32 5.08
N VAL A 59 0.69 7.41 5.17
CA VAL A 59 -0.01 7.09 6.42
C VAL A 59 0.96 6.62 7.50
N LEU A 60 1.89 5.72 7.16
CA LEU A 60 2.88 5.22 8.14
C LEU A 60 3.90 6.28 8.55
N ILE A 61 4.35 7.12 7.61
CA ILE A 61 5.26 8.23 7.88
C ILE A 61 4.59 9.24 8.81
N LEU A 62 3.40 9.74 8.47
CA LEU A 62 2.65 10.70 9.30
C LEU A 62 2.36 10.15 10.69
N ARG A 63 2.00 8.86 10.80
CA ARG A 63 1.85 8.17 12.08
C ARG A 63 3.14 8.18 12.90
N SER A 64 4.30 8.01 12.26
CA SER A 64 5.60 7.96 12.95
C SER A 64 6.08 9.35 13.38
N LEU A 65 5.76 10.39 12.60
CA LEU A 65 6.04 11.79 12.94
C LEU A 65 5.28 12.25 14.18
N TRP A 66 4.10 11.68 14.43
CA TRP A 66 3.29 12.02 15.61
C TRP A 66 3.72 11.27 16.89
N ARG A 67 4.84 10.55 16.87
CA ARG A 67 5.43 9.93 18.05
C ARG A 67 6.23 11.00 18.81
N PRO A 68 5.85 11.39 20.05
CA PRO A 68 6.70 12.25 20.87
C PRO A 68 8.06 11.56 20.99
N ARG A 69 9.12 12.26 20.56
CA ARG A 69 10.49 11.81 20.85
C ARG A 69 10.69 11.97 22.37
N PRO A 70 11.35 11.01 23.03
CA PRO A 70 11.66 11.11 24.45
C PRO A 70 12.53 12.34 24.73
#